data_AF-A0A5J6MNE2-F1
#
_entry.id   AF-A0A5J6MNE2-F1
#
_cell.length_a   1.000
_cell.length_b   1.000
_cell.length_c   1.000
_cell.angle_alpha   90.00
_cell.angle_beta   90.00
_cell.angle_gamma   90.00
#
_symmetry.space_group_name_H-M   'P 1'
#
loop_
_entity.id
_entity.type
_entity.pdbx_description
1 polymer ?
#
loop_
_entity_poly.entity_id
_entity_poly.type
_entity_poly.pdbx_seq_one_letter_code
_entity_poly.pdbx_strand_id
1 'polypeptide(L)'
;MRPFWIALALMAFCVTTRAEADDVQTILTQRLQGYYDAQKAGDIDKALGFFAKEQQKLYSDEIGSDPDKRKMAADWMQKTAPKSFAVQKLTEDKAAHTASLFTVSEMLDDEGKLAHVEMQTDFVKEGGTWAITGQIFGMNLDAIKRAANDDPEPDSAYDTDTNLNIGGPIRRVAFEKDYTLIVIRVLDEEHDLFLPPKAKLKAMGIDPAKLTEGTIVSGDGATSRNDEFKHRIDSLEIQESGGE
;
A
#
# COMPACT_ATOMS: atom_id res chain seq x y z
N MET A 1 -14.00 3.07 -76.94
CA MET A 1 -12.99 2.16 -76.35
C MET A 1 -12.88 2.48 -74.86
N ARG A 2 -13.15 1.51 -73.97
CA ARG A 2 -12.75 1.53 -72.53
C ARG A 2 -11.20 1.38 -72.45
N PRO A 3 -10.47 1.65 -71.34
CA PRO A 3 -10.94 1.67 -69.93
C PRO A 3 -10.31 2.75 -68.98
N PHE A 4 -10.89 2.84 -67.77
CA PHE A 4 -10.33 2.96 -66.40
C PHE A 4 -8.90 3.54 -66.24
N TRP A 5 -8.58 4.42 -65.28
CA TRP A 5 -8.65 4.19 -63.83
C TRP A 5 -8.82 5.49 -63.01
N ILE A 6 -9.62 5.37 -61.94
CA ILE A 6 -9.74 6.29 -60.81
C ILE A 6 -8.58 6.02 -59.86
N ALA A 7 -7.79 7.04 -59.51
CA ALA A 7 -6.89 6.99 -58.36
C ALA A 7 -7.44 7.93 -57.29
N LEU A 8 -8.35 7.40 -56.48
CA LEU A 8 -8.83 8.03 -55.26
C LEU A 8 -7.79 7.77 -54.16
N ALA A 9 -6.84 8.69 -53.98
CA ALA A 9 -5.95 8.66 -52.83
C ALA A 9 -6.73 9.20 -51.61
N LEU A 10 -7.56 8.34 -51.03
CA LEU A 10 -7.97 8.46 -49.63
C LEU A 10 -6.69 8.28 -48.81
N MET A 11 -5.95 9.36 -48.58
CA MET A 11 -5.15 9.47 -47.37
C MET A 11 -6.15 9.54 -46.22
N ALA A 12 -6.59 8.36 -45.78
CA ALA A 12 -6.95 8.16 -44.40
C ALA A 12 -5.70 8.55 -43.62
N PHE A 13 -5.67 9.81 -43.17
CA PHE A 13 -5.04 10.13 -41.90
C PHE A 13 -5.72 9.17 -40.91
N CYS A 14 -5.09 8.01 -40.72
CA CYS A 14 -5.10 7.36 -39.44
C CYS A 14 -4.49 8.40 -38.50
N VAL A 15 -5.34 9.32 -38.03
CA VAL A 15 -5.21 9.83 -36.68
C VAL A 15 -5.34 8.57 -35.85
N THR A 16 -4.22 7.88 -35.66
CA THR A 16 -4.01 7.09 -34.48
C THR A 16 -4.14 8.11 -33.36
N THR A 17 -5.37 8.32 -32.87
CA THR A 17 -5.60 8.59 -31.47
C THR A 17 -5.02 7.38 -30.75
N ARG A 18 -3.69 7.33 -30.67
CA ARG A 18 -3.01 6.83 -29.51
C ARG A 18 -3.45 7.83 -28.46
N ALA A 19 -4.64 7.62 -27.90
CA ALA A 19 -4.94 8.16 -26.60
C ALA A 19 -3.69 7.82 -25.81
N GLU A 20 -2.97 8.83 -25.34
CA GLU A 20 -2.11 8.63 -24.18
C GLU A 20 -3.01 7.85 -23.23
N ALA A 21 -2.69 6.58 -23.01
CA ALA A 21 -3.31 5.85 -21.94
C ALA A 21 -2.77 6.61 -20.73
N ASP A 22 -3.51 7.63 -20.31
CA ASP A 22 -3.16 8.45 -19.17
C ASP A 22 -2.84 7.45 -18.07
N ASP A 23 -1.61 7.51 -17.58
CA ASP A 23 -1.16 6.62 -16.54
C ASP A 23 -2.17 6.72 -15.38
N VAL A 24 -2.91 5.63 -15.15
CA VAL A 24 -4.01 5.62 -14.18
C VAL A 24 -3.48 6.05 -12.81
N GLN A 25 -2.24 5.68 -12.47
CA GLN A 25 -1.59 6.14 -11.25
C GLN A 25 -1.47 7.67 -11.22
N THR A 26 -1.00 8.29 -12.30
CA THR A 26 -0.91 9.75 -12.42
C THR A 26 -2.27 10.43 -12.27
N ILE A 27 -3.32 9.92 -12.94
CA ILE A 27 -4.69 10.48 -12.81
C ILE A 27 -5.17 10.39 -11.37
N LEU A 28 -5.05 9.20 -10.75
CA LEU A 28 -5.55 8.97 -9.39
C LEU A 28 -4.75 9.79 -8.36
N THR A 29 -3.44 9.94 -8.57
CA THR A 29 -2.58 10.81 -7.73
C THR A 29 -3.04 12.26 -7.80
N GLN A 30 -3.30 12.79 -8.99
CA GLN A 30 -3.82 14.16 -9.16
C GLN A 30 -5.22 14.31 -8.54
N ARG A 31 -6.07 13.30 -8.71
CA ARG A 31 -7.43 13.28 -8.14
C ARG A 31 -7.37 13.31 -6.61
N LEU A 32 -6.49 12.52 -6.01
CA LEU A 32 -6.28 12.47 -4.57
C LEU A 32 -5.68 13.78 -4.04
N GLN A 33 -4.70 14.37 -4.74
CA GLN A 33 -4.15 15.68 -4.37
C GLN A 33 -5.25 16.75 -4.36
N GLY A 34 -6.10 16.79 -5.38
CA GLY A 34 -7.21 17.74 -5.43
C GLY A 34 -8.21 17.56 -4.29
N TYR A 35 -8.45 16.33 -3.86
CA TYR A 35 -9.26 16.02 -2.67
C TYR A 35 -8.61 16.55 -1.39
N TYR A 36 -7.31 16.27 -1.18
CA TYR A 36 -6.57 16.75 -0.01
C TYR A 36 -6.47 18.28 0.03
N ASP A 37 -6.35 18.94 -1.13
CA ASP A 37 -6.38 20.41 -1.19
C ASP A 37 -7.75 20.97 -0.77
N ALA A 38 -8.85 20.30 -1.13
CA ALA A 38 -10.20 20.67 -0.68
C ALA A 38 -10.37 20.44 0.83
N GLN A 39 -9.85 19.33 1.38
CA GLN A 39 -9.85 19.07 2.82
C GLN A 39 -9.09 20.16 3.59
N LYS A 40 -7.86 20.52 3.15
CA LYS A 40 -7.06 21.60 3.77
C LYS A 40 -7.79 22.94 3.75
N ALA A 41 -8.52 23.22 2.67
CA ALA A 41 -9.32 24.43 2.54
C ALA A 41 -10.60 24.42 3.40
N GLY A 42 -11.00 23.27 3.98
CA GLY A 42 -12.29 23.11 4.65
C GLY A 42 -13.49 23.22 3.69
N ASP A 43 -13.26 23.02 2.39
CA ASP A 43 -14.28 23.14 1.35
C ASP A 43 -15.03 21.81 1.19
N ILE A 44 -16.07 21.63 2.00
CA ILE A 44 -16.86 20.39 2.07
C ILE A 44 -17.46 20.05 0.71
N ASP A 45 -18.05 21.01 0.01
CA ASP A 45 -18.77 20.75 -1.23
C ASP A 45 -17.80 20.32 -2.34
N LYS A 46 -16.63 20.97 -2.39
CA LYS A 46 -15.56 20.55 -3.30
C LYS A 46 -15.00 19.18 -2.93
N ALA A 47 -14.79 18.90 -1.63
CA ALA A 47 -14.30 17.61 -1.16
C ALA A 47 -15.27 16.47 -1.49
N LEU A 48 -16.57 16.68 -1.29
CA LEU A 48 -17.62 15.72 -1.66
C LEU A 48 -17.65 15.48 -3.17
N GLY A 49 -17.36 16.48 -4.00
CA GLY A 49 -17.27 16.33 -5.46
C GLY A 49 -16.19 15.34 -5.96
N PHE A 50 -15.29 14.87 -5.09
CA PHE A 50 -14.34 13.81 -5.42
C PHE A 50 -14.89 12.41 -5.18
N PHE A 51 -15.91 12.25 -4.34
CA PHE A 51 -16.50 10.97 -4.01
C PHE A 51 -17.47 10.47 -5.10
N ALA A 52 -17.70 9.16 -5.15
CA ALA A 52 -18.75 8.57 -5.97
C ALA A 52 -20.13 9.01 -5.47
N LYS A 53 -21.15 8.93 -6.35
CA LYS A 53 -22.48 9.51 -6.07
C LYS A 53 -23.14 8.94 -4.82
N GLU A 54 -22.92 7.66 -4.55
CA GLU A 54 -23.45 7.01 -3.34
C GLU A 54 -22.85 7.63 -2.07
N GLN A 55 -21.53 7.76 -2.01
CA GLN A 55 -20.83 8.39 -0.88
C GLN A 55 -21.18 9.88 -0.76
N GLN A 56 -21.29 10.61 -1.88
CA GLN A 56 -21.77 12.00 -1.87
C GLN A 56 -23.13 12.11 -1.18
N LYS A 57 -24.07 11.22 -1.52
CA LYS A 57 -25.40 11.19 -0.91
C LYS A 57 -25.31 10.87 0.58
N LEU A 58 -24.59 9.82 0.97
CA LEU A 58 -24.43 9.42 2.37
C LEU A 58 -23.90 10.57 3.24
N TYR A 59 -22.83 11.24 2.81
CA TYR A 59 -22.27 12.35 3.56
C TYR A 59 -23.18 13.60 3.54
N SER A 60 -23.86 13.86 2.42
CA SER A 60 -24.80 14.98 2.33
C SER A 60 -26.02 14.78 3.24
N ASP A 61 -26.51 13.55 3.37
CA ASP A 61 -27.62 13.20 4.26
C ASP A 61 -27.22 13.32 5.75
N GLU A 62 -25.96 12.98 6.10
CA GLU A 62 -25.43 13.06 7.46
C GLU A 62 -25.12 14.50 7.90
N ILE A 63 -24.38 15.23 7.06
CA ILE A 63 -23.91 16.60 7.35
C ILE A 63 -25.05 17.60 7.11
N GLY A 64 -25.77 17.45 6.00
CA GLY A 64 -26.85 18.34 5.58
C GLY A 64 -26.42 19.80 5.38
N SER A 65 -27.37 20.69 5.59
CA SER A 65 -27.19 22.15 5.56
C SER A 65 -27.02 22.76 6.96
N ASP A 66 -26.89 21.93 7.99
CA ASP A 66 -26.75 22.39 9.38
C ASP A 66 -25.37 23.08 9.56
N PRO A 67 -25.32 24.37 9.96
CA PRO A 67 -24.07 25.10 10.09
C PRO A 67 -23.08 24.50 11.09
N ASP A 68 -23.56 23.94 12.20
CA ASP A 68 -22.70 23.37 13.24
C ASP A 68 -22.12 22.04 12.79
N LYS A 69 -22.94 21.17 12.17
CA LYS A 69 -22.45 19.92 11.56
C LYS A 69 -21.45 20.20 10.45
N ARG A 70 -21.73 21.18 9.58
CA ARG A 70 -20.80 21.59 8.52
C ARG A 70 -19.50 22.11 9.10
N LYS A 71 -19.56 22.94 10.15
CA LYS A 71 -18.35 23.39 10.84
C LYS A 71 -17.54 22.22 11.41
N MET A 72 -18.19 21.30 12.11
CA MET A 72 -17.52 20.10 12.66
C MET A 72 -16.88 19.24 11.56
N ALA A 73 -17.57 19.05 10.44
CA ALA A 73 -17.04 18.31 9.30
C ALA A 73 -15.83 19.01 8.65
N ALA A 74 -15.89 20.33 8.46
CA ALA A 74 -14.77 21.11 7.95
C ALA A 74 -13.55 21.06 8.89
N ASP A 75 -13.77 21.26 10.20
CA ASP A 75 -12.71 21.19 11.20
C ASP A 75 -12.06 19.79 11.22
N TRP A 76 -12.86 18.72 11.09
CA TRP A 76 -12.37 17.34 11.01
C TRP A 76 -11.60 17.05 9.73
N MET A 77 -12.08 17.52 8.57
CA MET A 77 -11.36 17.39 7.29
C MET A 77 -10.01 18.11 7.35
N GLN A 78 -9.96 19.32 7.91
CA GLN A 78 -8.72 20.08 8.05
C GLN A 78 -7.74 19.41 9.02
N LYS A 79 -8.25 18.85 10.13
CA LYS A 79 -7.42 18.11 11.10
C LYS A 79 -6.80 16.86 10.49
N THR A 80 -7.55 16.14 9.65
CA THR A 80 -7.15 14.84 9.09
C THR A 80 -6.49 14.93 7.72
N ALA A 81 -6.45 16.11 7.09
CA ALA A 81 -5.82 16.31 5.79
C ALA A 81 -4.30 16.05 5.86
N PRO A 82 -3.76 15.14 5.03
CA PRO A 82 -2.32 14.93 4.95
C PRO A 82 -1.58 16.19 4.49
N LYS A 83 -0.45 16.49 5.12
CA LYS A 83 0.49 17.55 4.68
C LYS A 83 1.02 17.22 3.29
N SER A 84 1.46 15.98 3.11
CA SER A 84 1.96 15.41 1.86
C SER A 84 1.63 13.91 1.80
N PHE A 85 1.83 13.29 0.64
CA PHE A 85 1.76 11.84 0.52
C PHE A 85 2.71 11.33 -0.58
N ALA A 86 3.14 10.08 -0.43
CA ALA A 86 3.92 9.36 -1.44
C ALA A 86 3.17 8.09 -1.86
N VAL A 87 3.06 7.87 -3.17
CA VAL A 87 2.44 6.65 -3.72
C VAL A 87 3.40 5.47 -3.57
N GLN A 88 2.93 4.39 -2.95
CA GLN A 88 3.66 3.14 -2.79
C GLN A 88 3.27 2.11 -3.85
N LYS A 89 1.96 1.99 -4.13
CA LYS A 89 1.42 0.95 -5.01
C LYS A 89 0.07 1.36 -5.60
N LEU A 90 -0.22 0.81 -6.78
CA LEU A 90 -1.54 0.81 -7.41
C LEU A 90 -2.00 -0.64 -7.63
N THR A 91 -3.27 -0.92 -7.35
CA THR A 91 -3.98 -2.10 -7.88
C THR A 91 -5.13 -1.63 -8.74
N GLU A 92 -5.35 -2.27 -9.89
CA GLU A 92 -6.40 -1.91 -10.85
C GLU A 92 -7.14 -3.16 -11.31
N ASP A 93 -8.47 -3.12 -11.23
CA ASP A 93 -9.35 -4.05 -11.96
C ASP A 93 -9.98 -3.30 -13.14
N LYS A 94 -9.43 -3.57 -14.33
CA LYS A 94 -9.87 -2.94 -15.58
C LYS A 94 -11.28 -3.37 -15.99
N ALA A 95 -11.70 -4.57 -15.62
CA ALA A 95 -13.02 -5.10 -15.97
C ALA A 95 -14.11 -4.52 -15.07
N ALA A 96 -13.82 -4.40 -13.77
CA ALA A 96 -14.72 -3.75 -12.81
C ALA A 96 -14.64 -2.22 -12.84
N HIS A 97 -13.65 -1.65 -13.54
CA HIS A 97 -13.34 -0.22 -13.54
C HIS A 97 -13.13 0.34 -12.12
N THR A 98 -12.38 -0.40 -11.32
CA THR A 98 -11.99 -0.04 -9.96
C THR A 98 -10.48 0.01 -9.82
N ALA A 99 -10.00 0.79 -8.85
CA ALA A 99 -8.58 0.88 -8.53
C ALA A 99 -8.39 1.26 -7.06
N SER A 100 -7.28 0.84 -6.47
CA SER A 100 -6.86 1.23 -5.12
C SER A 100 -5.46 1.81 -5.16
N LEU A 101 -5.30 3.02 -4.63
CA LEU A 101 -4.02 3.69 -4.48
C LEU A 101 -3.57 3.56 -3.03
N PHE A 102 -2.38 3.00 -2.83
CA PHE A 102 -1.75 2.84 -1.53
C PHE A 102 -0.69 3.91 -1.36
N THR A 103 -0.82 4.72 -0.31
CA THR A 103 0.07 5.85 -0.04
C THR A 103 0.64 5.78 1.38
N VAL A 104 1.76 6.45 1.59
CA VAL A 104 2.21 6.88 2.92
C VAL A 104 1.97 8.38 3.00
N SER A 105 1.14 8.78 3.95
CA SER A 105 0.67 10.15 4.15
C SER A 105 1.34 10.76 5.37
N GLU A 106 1.94 11.94 5.21
CA GLU A 106 2.44 12.72 6.33
C GLU A 106 1.28 13.47 6.99
N MET A 107 0.95 13.13 8.23
CA MET A 107 -0.14 13.75 8.97
C MET A 107 0.26 14.05 10.41
N LEU A 108 -0.55 14.82 11.12
CA LEU A 108 -0.36 15.06 12.55
C LEU A 108 -1.15 14.01 13.34
N ASP A 109 -0.52 13.39 14.33
CA ASP A 109 -1.22 12.55 15.29
C ASP A 109 -2.03 13.39 16.29
N ASP A 110 -2.72 12.73 17.22
CA ASP A 110 -3.54 13.40 18.23
C ASP A 110 -2.72 14.24 19.24
N GLU A 111 -1.40 14.01 19.32
CA GLU A 111 -0.47 14.80 20.12
C GLU A 111 0.18 15.95 19.31
N GLY A 112 -0.15 16.08 18.02
CA GLY A 112 0.40 17.09 17.12
C GLY A 112 1.80 16.77 16.61
N LYS A 113 2.28 15.53 16.74
CA LYS A 113 3.55 15.07 16.17
C LYS A 113 3.34 14.61 14.73
N LEU A 114 4.39 14.74 13.92
CA LEU A 114 4.36 14.23 12.55
C LEU A 114 4.36 12.70 12.57
N ALA A 115 3.47 12.10 11.80
CA ALA A 115 3.30 10.66 11.63
C ALA A 115 3.24 10.30 10.14
N HIS A 116 3.85 9.17 9.77
CA HIS A 116 3.78 8.60 8.42
C HIS A 116 2.76 7.47 8.38
N VAL A 117 1.54 7.77 7.95
CA VAL A 117 0.41 6.84 8.03
C VAL A 117 0.17 6.16 6.68
N GLU A 118 0.14 4.84 6.67
CA GLU A 118 -0.30 4.07 5.50
C GLU A 118 -1.78 4.39 5.22
N MET A 119 -2.14 4.64 3.97
CA MET A 119 -3.52 4.85 3.55
C MET A 119 -3.83 4.09 2.27
N GLN A 120 -5.02 3.52 2.19
CA GLN A 120 -5.61 3.02 0.94
C GLN A 120 -6.76 3.96 0.55
N THR A 121 -6.73 4.48 -0.68
CA THR A 121 -7.87 5.18 -1.28
C THR A 121 -8.42 4.37 -2.43
N ASP A 122 -9.70 4.03 -2.34
CA ASP A 122 -10.40 3.24 -3.35
C ASP A 122 -11.16 4.15 -4.33
N PHE A 123 -11.12 3.77 -5.60
CA PHE A 123 -11.71 4.50 -6.70
C PHE A 123 -12.59 3.59 -7.57
N VAL A 124 -13.66 4.18 -8.09
CA VAL A 124 -14.49 3.62 -9.16
C VAL A 124 -14.62 4.62 -10.30
N LYS A 125 -14.71 4.15 -11.54
CA LYS A 125 -14.94 5.02 -12.70
C LYS A 125 -16.44 5.23 -12.94
N GLU A 126 -16.95 6.41 -12.61
CA GLU A 126 -18.34 6.82 -12.84
C GLU A 126 -18.42 7.90 -13.92
N GLY A 127 -19.22 7.69 -14.96
CA GLY A 127 -19.42 8.69 -16.02
C GLY A 127 -18.11 9.13 -16.70
N GLY A 128 -17.13 8.22 -16.79
CA GLY A 128 -15.82 8.48 -17.37
C GLY A 128 -14.79 9.11 -16.42
N THR A 129 -15.16 9.45 -15.18
CA THR A 129 -14.28 10.08 -14.18
C THR A 129 -14.04 9.15 -13.00
N TRP A 130 -12.82 9.13 -12.46
CA TRP A 130 -12.51 8.39 -11.23
C TRP A 130 -13.04 9.13 -10.00
N ALA A 131 -13.79 8.41 -9.19
CA ALA A 131 -14.44 8.92 -7.98
C ALA A 131 -14.05 8.06 -6.78
N ILE A 132 -13.81 8.69 -5.63
CA ILE A 132 -13.42 8.01 -4.40
C ILE A 132 -14.62 7.27 -3.82
N THR A 133 -14.45 5.99 -3.51
CA THR A 133 -15.48 5.18 -2.81
C THR A 133 -15.19 5.02 -1.34
N GLY A 134 -13.93 5.16 -0.93
CA GLY A 134 -13.54 5.05 0.46
C GLY A 134 -12.06 5.36 0.71
N GLN A 135 -11.75 5.60 1.98
CA GLN A 135 -10.38 5.67 2.47
C GLN A 135 -10.25 4.80 3.71
N ILE A 136 -9.19 4.00 3.76
CA ILE A 136 -8.83 3.16 4.89
C ILE A 136 -7.51 3.70 5.44
N PHE A 137 -7.52 4.07 6.71
CA PHE A 137 -6.31 4.41 7.45
C PHE A 137 -5.67 3.12 7.94
N GLY A 138 -4.42 2.92 7.54
CA GLY A 138 -3.55 1.87 8.02
C GLY A 138 -2.71 2.34 9.20
N MET A 139 -1.52 1.79 9.30
CA MET A 139 -0.64 2.00 10.45
C MET A 139 0.17 3.28 10.36
N ASN A 140 0.51 3.86 11.50
CA ASN A 140 1.60 4.81 11.59
C ASN A 140 2.94 4.06 11.53
N LEU A 141 3.70 4.24 10.45
CA LEU A 141 4.98 3.59 10.21
C LEU A 141 6.04 3.95 11.26
N ASP A 142 5.92 5.11 11.88
CA ASP A 142 6.82 5.59 12.93
C ASP A 142 6.55 4.93 14.28
N ALA A 143 5.35 4.36 14.47
CA ALA A 143 4.94 3.67 15.70
C ALA A 143 5.22 2.16 15.66
N ILE A 144 5.71 1.65 14.53
CA ILE A 144 6.02 0.21 14.39
C ILE A 144 7.20 -0.13 15.29
N LYS A 145 7.01 -1.13 16.16
CA LYS A 145 8.07 -1.67 17.01
C LYS A 145 8.96 -2.58 16.18
N ARG A 146 10.26 -2.47 16.39
CA ARG A 146 11.28 -3.18 15.59
C ARG A 146 12.44 -3.57 16.48
N ALA A 147 13.24 -4.51 16.01
CA ALA A 147 14.54 -4.80 16.58
C ALA A 147 15.42 -3.53 16.62
N ALA A 148 16.31 -3.45 17.60
CA ALA A 148 17.17 -2.27 17.77
C ALA A 148 18.18 -2.09 16.62
N ASN A 149 18.50 -3.15 15.90
CA ASN A 149 19.35 -3.19 14.71
C ASN A 149 19.17 -4.52 13.96
N ASP A 150 19.66 -4.57 12.71
CA ASP A 150 19.56 -5.71 11.80
C ASP A 150 20.64 -6.80 12.01
N ASP A 151 21.51 -6.68 13.03
CA ASP A 151 22.62 -7.59 13.23
C ASP A 151 22.16 -8.88 13.93
N PRO A 152 22.56 -10.08 13.47
CA PRO A 152 22.27 -11.31 14.17
C PRO A 152 23.01 -11.35 15.51
N GLU A 153 22.44 -12.08 16.46
CA GLU A 153 23.10 -12.35 17.73
C GLU A 153 23.85 -13.69 17.70
N PRO A 154 24.80 -13.94 18.62
CA PRO A 154 25.37 -15.28 18.75
C PRO A 154 24.29 -16.31 19.10
N ASP A 155 24.44 -17.56 18.61
CA ASP A 155 23.45 -18.64 18.83
C ASP A 155 23.06 -18.85 20.31
N SER A 156 23.97 -18.57 21.25
CA SER A 156 23.72 -18.65 22.69
C SER A 156 22.71 -17.63 23.22
N ALA A 157 22.43 -16.56 22.48
CA ALA A 157 21.47 -15.53 22.86
C ALA A 157 20.01 -15.96 22.63
N TYR A 158 19.78 -16.97 21.79
CA TYR A 158 18.43 -17.43 21.45
C TYR A 158 17.92 -18.48 22.43
N ASP A 159 16.63 -18.37 22.78
CA ASP A 159 15.99 -19.26 23.75
C ASP A 159 15.45 -20.54 23.12
N THR A 160 16.33 -21.54 23.01
CA THR A 160 16.01 -22.85 22.44
C THR A 160 15.10 -23.71 23.30
N ASP A 161 14.78 -23.29 24.53
CA ASP A 161 13.84 -24.00 25.39
C ASP A 161 12.37 -23.64 25.07
N THR A 162 12.17 -22.67 24.17
CA THR A 162 10.86 -22.22 23.70
C THR A 162 10.68 -22.53 22.22
N ASN A 163 9.47 -22.92 21.83
CA ASN A 163 9.10 -23.08 20.43
C ASN A 163 8.39 -21.81 19.98
N LEU A 164 9.08 -20.96 19.22
CA LEU A 164 8.46 -19.87 18.50
C LEU A 164 7.84 -20.44 17.22
N ASN A 165 6.61 -20.05 16.92
CA ASN A 165 6.05 -20.10 15.58
C ASN A 165 5.62 -18.67 15.22
N ILE A 166 6.20 -18.11 14.15
CA ILE A 166 5.94 -16.75 13.73
C ILE A 166 5.81 -16.68 12.22
N GLY A 167 4.90 -15.83 11.74
CA GLY A 167 4.70 -15.63 10.32
C GLY A 167 4.00 -14.33 9.99
N GLY A 168 4.21 -13.86 8.78
CA GLY A 168 3.66 -12.62 8.26
C GLY A 168 4.15 -12.31 6.85
N PRO A 169 3.59 -11.27 6.21
CA PRO A 169 4.11 -10.76 4.96
C PRO A 169 5.53 -10.20 5.14
N ILE A 170 6.43 -10.58 4.24
CA ILE A 170 7.77 -10.04 4.14
C ILE A 170 7.69 -8.53 3.83
N ARG A 171 8.41 -7.72 4.60
CA ARG A 171 8.66 -6.30 4.33
C ARG A 171 9.97 -6.07 3.61
N ARG A 172 10.98 -6.86 3.95
CA ARG A 172 12.34 -6.73 3.41
C ARG A 172 13.08 -8.04 3.51
N VAL A 173 13.97 -8.29 2.56
CA VAL A 173 14.91 -9.41 2.59
C VAL A 173 16.31 -8.88 2.29
N ALA A 174 17.29 -9.29 3.08
CA ALA A 174 18.70 -9.04 2.85
C ALA A 174 19.48 -10.36 2.84
N PHE A 175 20.20 -10.61 1.75
CA PHE A 175 21.06 -11.79 1.61
C PHE A 175 22.49 -11.42 1.94
N GLU A 176 22.85 -11.55 3.21
CA GLU A 176 24.20 -11.31 3.68
C GLU A 176 25.11 -12.51 3.41
N LYS A 177 26.42 -12.29 3.56
CA LYS A 177 27.43 -13.34 3.35
C LYS A 177 27.21 -14.54 4.27
N ASP A 178 26.92 -14.26 5.54
CA ASP A 178 26.92 -15.25 6.61
C ASP A 178 25.51 -15.61 7.11
N TYR A 179 24.46 -14.89 6.67
CA TYR A 179 23.07 -15.13 7.04
C TYR A 179 22.11 -14.57 5.98
N THR A 180 20.82 -14.90 6.11
CA THR A 180 19.73 -14.21 5.40
C THR A 180 18.84 -13.56 6.44
N LEU A 181 18.59 -12.26 6.31
CA LEU A 181 17.60 -11.54 7.11
C LEU A 181 16.30 -11.45 6.33
N ILE A 182 15.20 -11.85 6.95
CA ILE A 182 13.85 -11.57 6.48
C ILE A 182 13.17 -10.73 7.56
N VAL A 183 12.70 -9.54 7.21
CA VAL A 183 11.84 -8.75 8.09
C VAL A 183 10.41 -9.04 7.71
N ILE A 184 9.63 -9.58 8.65
CA ILE A 184 8.18 -9.75 8.50
C ILE A 184 7.44 -8.69 9.30
N ARG A 185 6.20 -8.38 8.91
CA ARG A 185 5.31 -7.55 9.73
C ARG A 185 4.18 -8.40 10.33
N VAL A 186 4.00 -8.27 11.63
CA VAL A 186 2.90 -8.87 12.39
C VAL A 186 2.24 -7.74 13.18
N LEU A 187 1.04 -7.33 12.77
CA LEU A 187 0.34 -6.18 13.36
C LEU A 187 1.25 -4.92 13.39
N ASP A 188 1.45 -4.33 14.57
CA ASP A 188 2.27 -3.14 14.85
C ASP A 188 3.77 -3.41 15.02
N GLU A 189 4.22 -4.61 14.67
CA GLU A 189 5.57 -5.07 14.95
C GLU A 189 6.24 -5.59 13.68
N GLU A 190 7.51 -5.23 13.49
CA GLU A 190 8.39 -5.89 12.54
C GLU A 190 9.35 -6.80 13.30
N HIS A 191 9.47 -8.03 12.80
CA HIS A 191 10.34 -9.03 13.39
C HIS A 191 11.42 -9.47 12.40
N ASP A 192 12.64 -9.53 12.90
CA ASP A 192 13.83 -9.94 12.18
C ASP A 192 14.00 -11.46 12.29
N LEU A 193 13.86 -12.13 11.16
CA LEU A 193 14.05 -13.57 11.03
C LEU A 193 15.44 -13.83 10.43
N PHE A 194 16.32 -14.40 11.23
CA PHE A 194 17.66 -14.79 10.83
C PHE A 194 17.66 -16.25 10.39
N LEU A 195 17.93 -16.46 9.11
CA LEU A 195 18.10 -17.76 8.48
C LEU A 195 19.57 -17.97 8.08
N PRO A 196 19.96 -19.22 7.79
CA PRO A 196 21.25 -19.51 7.16
C PRO A 196 21.49 -18.70 5.88
N PRO A 197 22.76 -18.52 5.46
CA PRO A 197 23.09 -17.77 4.27
C PRO A 197 22.47 -18.38 3.01
N LYS A 198 22.21 -17.54 2.01
CA LYS A 198 21.46 -17.86 0.77
C LYS A 198 21.80 -19.22 0.13
N ALA A 199 23.07 -19.62 0.16
CA ALA A 199 23.54 -20.88 -0.41
C ALA A 199 22.94 -22.13 0.28
N LYS A 200 22.56 -22.02 1.56
CA LYS A 200 22.00 -23.11 2.36
C LYS A 200 20.46 -23.15 2.33
N LEU A 201 19.79 -22.06 1.98
CA LEU A 201 18.32 -21.99 1.94
C LEU A 201 17.68 -23.05 1.03
N LYS A 202 18.30 -23.32 -0.13
CA LYS A 202 17.81 -24.35 -1.06
C LYS A 202 17.84 -25.76 -0.45
N ALA A 203 18.82 -26.05 0.40
CA ALA A 203 18.90 -27.33 1.10
C ALA A 203 17.80 -27.49 2.16
N MET A 204 17.21 -26.36 2.61
CA MET A 204 16.04 -26.32 3.50
C MET A 204 14.72 -26.34 2.71
N GLY A 205 14.75 -26.50 1.38
CA GLY A 205 13.55 -26.46 0.54
C GLY A 205 13.03 -25.06 0.25
N ILE A 206 13.75 -24.01 0.67
CA ILE A 206 13.35 -22.61 0.49
C ILE A 206 13.97 -22.09 -0.81
N ASP A 207 13.15 -21.60 -1.74
CA ASP A 207 13.62 -20.91 -2.93
C ASP A 207 13.86 -19.41 -2.61
N PRO A 208 15.12 -18.93 -2.60
CA PRO A 208 15.40 -17.52 -2.30
C PRO A 208 14.72 -16.54 -3.27
N ALA A 209 14.37 -16.98 -4.49
CA ALA A 209 13.69 -16.13 -5.46
C ALA A 209 12.23 -15.83 -5.09
N LYS A 210 11.60 -16.66 -4.23
CA LYS A 210 10.23 -16.46 -3.73
C LYS A 210 10.18 -15.55 -2.49
N LEU A 211 11.33 -15.25 -1.88
CA LEU A 211 11.44 -14.36 -0.73
C LEU A 211 11.43 -12.90 -1.21
N THR A 212 10.25 -12.40 -1.51
CA THR A 212 10.01 -11.03 -2.00
C THR A 212 9.04 -10.30 -1.08
N GLU A 213 9.07 -8.96 -1.11
CA GLU A 213 8.11 -8.15 -0.35
C GLU A 213 6.66 -8.57 -0.65
N GLY A 214 5.85 -8.71 0.40
CA GLY A 214 4.46 -9.15 0.34
C GLY A 214 4.26 -10.67 0.37
N THR A 215 5.29 -11.48 0.10
CA THR A 215 5.20 -12.94 0.27
C THR A 215 4.91 -13.28 1.73
N ILE A 216 3.92 -14.13 1.99
CA ILE A 216 3.62 -14.59 3.34
C ILE A 216 4.53 -15.78 3.66
N VAL A 217 5.25 -15.68 4.78
CA VAL A 217 6.08 -16.76 5.31
C VAL A 217 5.70 -17.07 6.74
N SER A 218 5.94 -18.31 7.16
CA SER A 218 5.84 -18.74 8.55
C SER A 218 7.01 -19.66 8.88
N GLY A 219 7.52 -19.61 10.10
CA GLY A 219 8.66 -20.44 10.49
C GLY A 219 8.67 -20.75 11.97
N ASP A 220 9.38 -21.82 12.30
CA ASP A 220 9.66 -22.21 13.68
C ASP A 220 11.10 -21.85 14.04
N GLY A 221 11.31 -21.52 15.31
CA GLY A 221 12.63 -21.15 15.78
C GLY A 221 12.65 -20.73 17.24
N ALA A 222 13.55 -19.80 17.54
CA ALA A 222 13.78 -19.29 18.89
C ALA A 222 13.92 -17.77 18.89
N THR A 223 13.30 -17.12 19.86
CA THR A 223 13.42 -15.68 20.10
C THR A 223 14.70 -15.37 20.88
N SER A 224 15.32 -14.24 20.60
CA SER A 224 16.45 -13.74 21.38
C SER A 224 16.03 -13.40 22.81
N ARG A 225 16.92 -13.65 23.78
CA ARG A 225 16.75 -13.21 25.18
C ARG A 225 17.04 -11.71 25.38
N ASN A 226 17.65 -11.05 24.41
CA ASN A 226 18.06 -9.65 24.49
C ASN A 226 17.12 -8.73 23.70
N ASP A 227 16.45 -9.24 22.67
CA ASP A 227 15.57 -8.48 21.78
C ASP A 227 14.40 -9.36 21.31
N GLU A 228 13.18 -9.04 21.78
CA GLU A 228 11.98 -9.81 21.48
C GLU A 228 11.57 -9.78 20.00
N PHE A 229 12.16 -8.88 19.20
CA PHE A 229 11.90 -8.76 17.77
C PHE A 229 12.90 -9.54 16.91
N LYS A 230 13.90 -10.21 17.51
CA LYS A 230 14.90 -11.01 16.79
C LYS A 230 14.70 -12.50 16.99
N HIS A 231 14.66 -13.24 15.88
CA HIS A 231 14.40 -14.67 15.89
C HIS A 231 15.40 -15.43 15.03
N ARG A 232 15.99 -16.49 15.58
CA ARG A 232 16.70 -17.49 14.79
C ARG A 232 15.67 -18.47 14.26
N ILE A 233 15.61 -18.65 12.95
CA ILE A 233 14.62 -19.51 12.30
C ILE A 233 15.28 -20.80 11.81
N ASP A 234 14.75 -21.92 12.31
CA ASP A 234 15.27 -23.26 12.04
C ASP A 234 14.53 -23.93 10.86
N SER A 235 13.26 -23.55 10.63
CA SER A 235 12.44 -23.95 9.47
C SER A 235 11.63 -22.76 8.96
N LEU A 236 11.44 -22.67 7.65
CA LEU A 236 10.58 -21.63 7.04
C LEU A 236 9.75 -22.23 5.92
N GLU A 237 8.47 -21.91 5.93
CA GLU A 237 7.50 -22.22 4.90
C GLU A 237 7.07 -20.94 4.19
N ILE A 238 6.98 -21.00 2.87
CA ILE A 238 6.41 -19.93 2.05
C ILE A 238 4.96 -20.34 1.77
N GLN A 239 4.02 -19.51 2.21
CA GLN A 239 2.61 -19.74 1.91
C GLN A 239 2.35 -19.37 0.44
N GLU A 240 1.91 -20.33 -0.35
CA GLU A 240 1.46 -20.05 -1.71
C GLU A 240 0.14 -19.26 -1.60
N SER A 241 0.13 -18.04 -2.15
CA SER A 241 -1.09 -17.27 -2.28
C SER A 241 -2.07 -18.09 -3.12
N GLY A 242 -3.14 -18.57 -2.49
CA GLY A 242 -4.21 -19.30 -3.16
C GLY A 242 -4.73 -18.45 -4.33
N GLY A 243 -4.43 -18.90 -5.55
CA GLY A 243 -5.08 -18.39 -6.74
C GLY A 243 -6.49 -18.96 -6.79
N GLU A 244 -7.46 -18.18 -6.31
CA GLU A 244 -8.86 -18.29 -6.70
C GLU A 244 -9.33 -16.96 -7.28
#